data_AF-A0A9D5R5R2-F1
#
_entry.id   AF-A0A9D5R5R2-F1
#
_cell.length_a   1.000
_cell.length_b   1.000
_cell.length_c   1.000
_cell.angle_alpha   90.00
_cell.angle_beta   90.00
_cell.angle_gamma   90.00
#
_symmetry.space_group_name_H-M   'P 1'
#
loop_
_entity.id
_entity.type
_entity.pdbx_description
1 polymer ?
#
loop_
_entity_poly.entity_id
_entity_poly.type
_entity_poly.pdbx_seq_one_letter_code
_entity_poly.pdbx_strand_id
1 'polypeptide(L)'
;MADNYLEKKMEEHRSRMAAGVMKRVRQAAPSGGLVFAQQRIIVDGGASDWEAAVVMALRAAGHRVAFMNPAGSTLAQTSGARCYPWTSDRMPDAVVDLNKHWGGLDMIVRATLSGDILVEDLTDGSLFAVSAEGDAASAVVILTHPSVRLIHRSKPFDGE
;
A
#
# COMPACT_ATOMS: atom_id res chain seq x y z
N MET A 1 -11.86 -40.57 9.27
CA MET A 1 -11.18 -39.56 10.12
C MET A 1 -10.03 -39.01 9.33
N ALA A 2 -10.27 -37.92 8.61
CA ALA A 2 -9.30 -37.33 7.70
C ALA A 2 -9.51 -35.80 7.62
N ASP A 3 -9.59 -35.13 8.77
CA ASP A 3 -9.96 -33.71 8.83
C ASP A 3 -8.86 -32.79 9.39
N ASN A 4 -7.74 -33.33 9.91
CA ASN A 4 -6.74 -32.51 10.62
C ASN A 4 -5.56 -32.03 9.76
N TYR A 5 -5.54 -32.28 8.46
CA TYR A 5 -4.38 -31.90 7.63
C TYR A 5 -4.42 -30.42 7.21
N LEU A 6 -5.61 -29.85 7.04
CA LEU A 6 -5.78 -28.46 6.57
C LEU A 6 -5.53 -27.44 7.70
N GLU A 7 -6.03 -27.69 8.91
CA GLU A 7 -5.81 -26.79 10.05
C GLU A 7 -4.33 -26.66 10.41
N LYS A 8 -3.60 -27.79 10.43
CA LYS A 8 -2.16 -27.78 10.76
C LYS A 8 -1.32 -27.02 9.73
N LYS A 9 -1.65 -27.14 8.44
CA LYS A 9 -0.98 -26.41 7.34
C LYS A 9 -1.25 -24.90 7.40
N MET A 10 -2.45 -24.49 7.81
CA MET A 10 -2.80 -23.07 7.96
C MET A 10 -2.14 -22.45 9.20
N GLU A 11 -2.01 -23.21 10.29
CA GLU A 11 -1.29 -22.75 11.49
C GLU A 11 0.21 -22.59 11.25
N GLU A 12 0.83 -23.50 10.49
CA GLU A 12 2.23 -23.35 10.06
C GLU A 12 2.44 -22.14 9.13
N HIS A 13 1.44 -21.79 8.31
CA HIS A 13 1.52 -20.59 7.46
C HIS A 13 1.36 -19.30 8.28
N ARG A 14 0.45 -19.27 9.26
CA ARG A 14 0.28 -18.12 10.17
C ARG A 14 1.48 -17.90 11.07
N SER A 15 2.08 -18.96 11.61
CA SER A 15 3.25 -18.87 12.48
C SER A 15 4.52 -18.42 11.74
N ARG A 16 4.70 -18.79 10.46
CA ARG A 16 5.80 -18.29 9.62
C ARG A 16 5.68 -16.80 9.28
N MET A 17 4.47 -16.26 9.17
CA MET A 17 4.24 -14.81 9.00
C MET A 17 4.57 -14.02 10.29
N ALA A 18 4.35 -14.61 11.47
CA ALA A 18 4.64 -13.97 12.75
C ALA A 18 6.15 -13.92 13.10
N ALA A 19 6.96 -14.82 12.58
CA ALA A 19 8.40 -14.91 12.87
C ALA A 19 9.29 -13.95 12.04
N GLY A 20 8.70 -13.21 11.09
CA GLY A 20 9.40 -12.33 10.16
C GLY A 20 9.64 -10.91 10.66
N VAL A 21 9.87 -10.67 11.97
CA VAL A 21 10.29 -9.35 12.45
C VAL A 21 11.77 -9.15 12.13
N MET A 22 12.07 -8.87 10.85
CA MET A 22 13.37 -8.33 10.47
C MET A 22 13.55 -6.99 11.18
N LYS A 23 14.43 -6.99 12.19
CA LYS A 23 14.89 -5.79 12.90
C LYS A 23 15.62 -4.88 11.89
N ARG A 24 14.88 -4.02 11.18
CA ARG A 24 15.48 -3.03 10.28
C ARG A 24 16.21 -1.98 11.11
N VAL A 25 17.51 -1.85 10.83
CA VAL A 25 18.40 -0.84 11.38
C VAL A 25 17.80 0.54 11.13
N ARG A 26 17.48 1.26 12.22
CA ARG A 26 17.01 2.65 12.17
C ARG A 26 18.19 3.53 11.74
N GLN A 27 18.17 4.02 10.51
CA GLN A 27 18.95 5.21 10.19
C GLN A 27 18.24 6.39 10.88
N ALA A 28 18.95 7.06 11.77
CA ALA A 28 18.45 8.19 12.53
C ALA A 28 18.01 9.29 11.55
N ALA A 29 16.71 9.58 11.52
CA ALA A 29 16.19 10.71 10.76
C ALA A 29 16.61 12.03 11.41
N PRO A 30 16.84 13.10 10.63
CA PRO A 30 17.09 14.42 11.17
C PRO A 30 15.88 14.88 12.00
N SER A 31 16.16 15.58 13.09
CA SER A 31 15.19 16.04 14.08
C SER A 31 13.97 16.72 13.44
N GLY A 32 12.79 16.08 13.55
CA GLY A 32 11.48 16.69 13.29
C GLY A 32 10.61 16.06 12.20
N GLY A 33 11.13 15.14 11.38
CA GLY A 33 10.35 14.45 10.33
C GLY A 33 9.66 13.17 10.82
N LEU A 34 8.46 12.88 10.30
CA LEU A 34 7.80 11.57 10.45
C LEU A 34 8.71 10.48 9.84
N VAL A 35 9.06 9.47 10.63
CA VAL A 35 9.92 8.35 10.18
C VAL A 35 9.03 7.24 9.64
N PHE A 36 8.94 7.14 8.33
CA PHE A 36 8.18 6.09 7.67
C PHE A 36 8.99 4.80 7.62
N ALA A 37 8.41 3.70 8.13
CA ALA A 37 8.93 2.38 7.80
C ALA A 37 8.70 2.15 6.30
N GLN A 38 9.71 1.65 5.57
CA GLN A 38 9.55 1.35 4.16
C GLN A 38 8.49 0.25 3.95
N GLN A 39 7.29 0.68 3.52
CA GLN A 39 6.21 -0.19 3.05
C GLN A 39 6.28 -0.47 1.55
N ARG A 40 5.59 -1.54 1.17
CA ARG A 40 5.38 -2.05 -0.19
C ARG A 40 3.95 -1.74 -0.60
N ILE A 41 3.79 -0.83 -1.54
CA ILE A 41 2.50 -0.24 -1.89
C ILE A 41 2.25 -0.45 -3.38
N ILE A 42 1.04 -0.85 -3.73
CA ILE A 42 0.56 -0.82 -5.11
C ILE A 42 -0.49 0.27 -5.25
N VAL A 43 -0.38 1.08 -6.30
CA VAL A 43 -1.33 2.13 -6.65
C VAL A 43 -2.09 1.71 -7.90
N ASP A 44 -3.40 1.78 -7.84
CA ASP A 44 -4.31 1.53 -8.96
C ASP A 44 -5.08 2.80 -9.28
N GLY A 45 -4.52 3.60 -10.18
CA GLY A 45 -5.08 4.90 -10.54
C GLY A 45 -5.78 4.95 -11.88
N GLY A 46 -5.77 3.86 -12.66
CA GLY A 46 -6.42 3.84 -13.98
C GLY A 46 -5.92 4.92 -14.94
N ALA A 47 -4.64 5.31 -14.84
CA ALA A 47 -4.01 6.37 -15.64
C ALA A 47 -4.50 7.81 -15.41
N SER A 48 -4.87 8.13 -14.17
CA SER A 48 -5.26 9.48 -13.73
C SER A 48 -4.07 10.33 -13.25
N ASP A 49 -4.22 11.65 -13.29
CA ASP A 49 -3.17 12.59 -12.86
C ASP A 49 -2.82 12.47 -11.36
N TRP A 50 -3.79 12.08 -10.53
CA TRP A 50 -3.54 11.89 -9.09
C TRP A 50 -2.61 10.71 -8.82
N GLU A 51 -2.66 9.67 -9.67
CA GLU A 51 -1.80 8.48 -9.54
C GLU A 51 -0.32 8.89 -9.58
N ALA A 52 0.04 9.76 -10.52
CA ALA A 52 1.40 10.27 -10.66
C ALA A 52 1.84 11.04 -9.41
N ALA A 53 0.99 11.92 -8.89
CA ALA A 53 1.27 12.70 -7.68
C ALA A 53 1.47 11.79 -6.46
N VAL A 54 0.59 10.81 -6.26
CA VAL A 54 0.68 9.83 -5.16
C VAL A 54 1.93 8.96 -5.29
N VAL A 55 2.21 8.41 -6.48
CA VAL A 55 3.40 7.59 -6.72
C VAL A 55 4.67 8.36 -6.41
N MET A 56 4.78 9.60 -6.88
CA MET A 56 5.92 10.47 -6.62
C MET A 56 6.08 10.77 -5.12
N ALA A 57 5.00 11.10 -4.43
CA ALA A 57 5.02 11.39 -2.99
C ALA A 57 5.40 10.18 -2.15
N LEU A 58 4.84 9.00 -2.45
CA LEU A 58 5.17 7.74 -1.77
C LEU A 58 6.63 7.33 -2.01
N ARG A 59 7.15 7.54 -3.22
CA ARG A 59 8.57 7.29 -3.54
C ARG A 59 9.48 8.25 -2.81
N ALA A 60 9.11 9.54 -2.72
CA ALA A 60 9.85 10.54 -1.94
C ALA A 60 9.86 10.20 -0.43
N ALA A 61 8.78 9.61 0.10
CA ALA A 61 8.71 9.11 1.46
C ALA A 61 9.54 7.82 1.72
N GLY A 62 10.18 7.26 0.68
CA GLY A 62 11.07 6.10 0.80
C GLY A 62 10.38 4.74 0.66
N HIS A 63 9.11 4.71 0.24
CA HIS A 63 8.37 3.46 0.01
C HIS A 63 8.79 2.74 -1.26
N ARG A 64 8.54 1.43 -1.30
CA ARG A 64 8.55 0.66 -2.55
C ARG A 64 7.17 0.78 -3.15
N VAL A 65 7.09 1.34 -4.36
CA VAL A 65 5.83 1.66 -5.01
C VAL A 65 5.78 0.97 -6.36
N ALA A 66 4.64 0.36 -6.62
CA ALA A 66 4.26 -0.18 -7.91
C ALA A 66 2.94 0.44 -8.31
N PHE A 67 2.70 0.56 -9.61
CA PHE A 67 1.44 1.12 -10.09
C PHE A 67 1.02 0.47 -11.41
N MET A 68 -0.27 0.53 -11.69
CA MET A 68 -0.87 -0.07 -12.89
C MET A 68 -1.36 1.01 -13.82
N ASN A 69 -0.61 1.22 -14.91
CA ASN A 69 -0.91 2.25 -15.88
C ASN A 69 -0.35 1.85 -17.25
N PRO A 70 -1.21 1.61 -18.27
CA PRO A 70 -0.77 1.24 -19.61
C PRO A 70 0.19 2.25 -20.25
N ALA A 71 0.08 3.53 -19.91
CA ALA A 71 0.95 4.61 -20.39
C ALA A 71 2.02 5.04 -19.36
N GLY A 72 2.22 4.26 -18.31
CA GLY A 72 3.00 4.62 -17.12
C GLY A 72 4.53 4.58 -17.26
N SER A 73 5.08 4.27 -18.44
CA SER A 73 6.52 4.03 -18.60
C SER A 73 7.38 5.23 -18.17
N THR A 74 6.99 6.44 -18.58
CA THR A 74 7.68 7.69 -18.22
C THR A 74 7.66 7.91 -16.70
N LEU A 75 6.51 7.71 -16.06
CA LEU A 75 6.37 7.88 -14.61
C LEU A 75 7.24 6.89 -13.84
N ALA A 76 7.37 5.64 -14.29
CA ALA A 76 8.25 4.67 -13.65
C ALA A 76 9.72 5.04 -13.78
N GLN A 77 10.15 5.56 -14.93
CA GLN A 77 11.52 6.01 -15.14
C GLN A 77 11.88 7.20 -14.24
N THR A 78 10.96 8.16 -14.08
CA THR A 78 11.21 9.36 -13.27
C THR A 78 11.12 9.10 -11.76
N SER A 79 10.13 8.31 -11.32
CA SER A 79 9.90 8.02 -9.90
C SER A 79 10.75 6.86 -9.37
N GLY A 80 11.27 6.00 -10.24
CA GLY A 80 11.88 4.73 -9.88
C GLY A 80 10.88 3.72 -9.30
N ALA A 81 9.57 3.91 -9.51
CA ALA A 81 8.53 2.95 -9.18
C ALA A 81 8.44 1.84 -10.25
N ARG A 82 7.86 0.69 -9.88
CA ARG A 82 7.61 -0.41 -10.82
C ARG A 82 6.29 -0.17 -11.57
N CYS A 83 6.32 -0.05 -12.89
CA CYS A 83 5.12 0.04 -13.71
C CYS A 83 4.67 -1.35 -14.16
N TYR A 84 3.38 -1.64 -14.00
CA TYR A 84 2.68 -2.68 -14.74
C TYR A 84 1.87 -2.02 -15.86
N PRO A 85 2.19 -2.25 -17.15
CA PRO A 85 1.50 -1.62 -18.27
C PRO A 85 0.18 -2.34 -18.57
N TRP A 86 -0.65 -2.52 -17.55
CA TRP A 86 -1.92 -3.24 -17.60
C TRP A 86 -3.01 -2.39 -16.97
N THR A 87 -4.25 -2.74 -17.30
CA THR A 87 -5.44 -2.29 -16.62
C THR A 87 -5.63 -3.03 -15.30
N SER A 88 -6.53 -2.52 -14.45
CA SER A 88 -6.78 -3.01 -13.09
C SER A 88 -7.30 -4.45 -13.02
N ASP A 89 -7.85 -4.98 -14.11
CA ASP A 89 -8.27 -6.39 -14.24
C ASP A 89 -7.11 -7.39 -14.02
N ARG A 90 -5.86 -6.96 -14.26
CA ARG A 90 -4.65 -7.77 -14.05
C ARG A 90 -3.96 -7.54 -12.71
N MET A 91 -4.64 -6.90 -11.76
CA MET A 91 -4.17 -6.73 -10.39
C MET A 91 -3.66 -8.05 -9.76
N PRO A 92 -4.34 -9.21 -9.91
CA PRO A 92 -3.85 -10.46 -9.31
C PRO A 92 -2.45 -10.87 -9.83
N ASP A 93 -2.17 -10.66 -11.11
CA ASP A 93 -0.87 -10.97 -11.72
C ASP A 93 0.23 -10.06 -11.18
N ALA A 94 -0.07 -8.76 -11.04
CA ALA A 94 0.83 -7.80 -10.41
C ALA A 94 1.13 -8.18 -8.96
N VAL A 95 0.13 -8.57 -8.17
CA VAL A 95 0.32 -9.01 -6.78
C VAL A 95 1.20 -10.26 -6.69
N VAL A 96 1.00 -11.24 -7.59
CA VAL A 96 1.86 -12.44 -7.66
C VAL A 96 3.32 -12.06 -7.96
N ASP A 97 3.53 -11.15 -8.90
CA ASP A 97 4.86 -10.66 -9.26
C ASP A 97 5.52 -9.89 -8.11
N LEU A 98 4.77 -9.00 -7.43
CA LEU A 98 5.24 -8.27 -6.26
C LEU A 98 5.56 -9.19 -5.09
N ASN A 99 4.76 -10.23 -4.86
CA ASN A 99 5.05 -11.24 -3.84
C ASN A 99 6.38 -11.95 -4.11
N LYS A 100 6.70 -12.25 -5.39
CA LYS A 100 7.99 -12.86 -5.76
C LYS A 100 9.17 -11.91 -5.58
N HIS A 101 9.03 -10.65 -5.98
CA HIS A 101 10.15 -9.70 -6.01
C HIS A 101 10.35 -8.94 -4.69
N TRP A 102 9.28 -8.67 -3.96
CA TRP A 102 9.29 -7.90 -2.72
C TRP A 102 8.96 -8.73 -1.47
N GLY A 103 8.56 -9.99 -1.64
CA GLY A 103 8.22 -10.89 -0.53
C GLY A 103 6.89 -10.55 0.16
N GLY A 104 5.99 -9.83 -0.52
CA GLY A 104 4.72 -9.37 0.07
C GLY A 104 4.27 -8.00 -0.45
N LEU A 105 3.06 -7.63 -0.04
CA LEU A 105 2.46 -6.31 -0.24
C LEU A 105 1.88 -5.85 1.09
N ASP A 106 2.05 -4.57 1.41
CA ASP A 106 1.58 -4.00 2.69
C ASP A 106 0.30 -3.16 2.48
N MET A 107 0.17 -2.44 1.37
CA MET A 107 -0.99 -1.57 1.14
C MET A 107 -1.40 -1.52 -0.34
N ILE A 108 -2.69 -1.29 -0.56
CA ILE A 108 -3.28 -1.00 -1.87
C ILE A 108 -3.89 0.40 -1.81
N VAL A 109 -3.55 1.25 -2.78
CA VAL A 109 -4.15 2.58 -2.94
C VAL A 109 -4.92 2.58 -4.26
N ARG A 110 -6.18 3.00 -4.26
CA ARG A 110 -7.02 3.05 -5.46
C ARG A 110 -7.97 4.23 -5.43
N ALA A 111 -8.41 4.72 -6.58
CA ALA A 111 -9.52 5.68 -6.63
C ALA A 111 -10.86 4.97 -6.80
N THR A 112 -11.91 5.57 -6.25
CA THR A 112 -13.31 5.24 -6.55
C THR A 112 -13.80 6.07 -7.72
N LEU A 113 -14.96 5.66 -8.24
CA LEU A 113 -15.70 6.42 -9.25
C LEU A 113 -16.20 7.78 -8.72
N SER A 114 -16.37 7.93 -7.40
CA SER A 114 -16.71 9.21 -6.76
C SER A 114 -15.54 10.18 -6.67
N GLY A 115 -14.33 9.75 -7.04
CA GLY A 115 -13.11 10.54 -6.94
C GLY A 115 -12.38 10.38 -5.62
N ASP A 116 -12.92 9.64 -4.65
CA ASP A 116 -12.24 9.39 -3.38
C ASP A 116 -11.10 8.38 -3.56
N ILE A 117 -10.02 8.54 -2.80
CA ILE A 117 -8.90 7.61 -2.77
C ILE A 117 -9.06 6.68 -1.58
N LEU A 118 -9.18 5.38 -1.86
CA LEU A 118 -9.19 4.32 -0.89
C LEU A 118 -7.76 3.82 -0.64
N VAL A 119 -7.42 3.73 0.63
CA VAL A 119 -6.17 3.13 1.12
C VAL A 119 -6.54 1.91 1.95
N GLU A 120 -6.22 0.74 1.43
CA GLU A 120 -6.40 -0.55 2.10
C GLU A 120 -5.05 -1.00 2.69
N ASP A 121 -5.00 -1.20 3.99
CA ASP A 121 -3.85 -1.74 4.71
C ASP A 121 -4.01 -3.25 4.84
N LEU A 122 -3.16 -4.01 4.14
CA LEU A 122 -3.20 -5.47 4.15
C LEU A 122 -2.59 -6.07 5.41
N THR A 123 -1.91 -5.27 6.23
CA THR A 123 -1.29 -5.74 7.47
C THR A 123 -2.29 -5.91 8.60
N ASP A 124 -3.32 -5.06 8.67
CA ASP A 124 -4.37 -5.11 9.69
C ASP A 124 -5.81 -5.17 9.12
N GLY A 125 -5.96 -5.13 7.79
CA GLY A 125 -7.25 -5.17 7.10
C GLY A 125 -8.04 -3.86 7.16
N SER A 126 -7.42 -2.75 7.56
CA SER A 126 -8.10 -1.46 7.63
C SER A 126 -8.29 -0.81 6.26
N LEU A 127 -9.40 -0.10 6.09
CA LEU A 127 -9.75 0.63 4.88
C LEU A 127 -10.01 2.09 5.24
N PHE A 128 -9.32 3.00 4.56
CA PHE A 128 -9.47 4.44 4.74
C PHE A 128 -9.91 5.07 3.42
N ALA A 129 -10.84 6.00 3.49
CA ALA A 129 -11.21 6.85 2.35
C ALA A 129 -10.64 8.25 2.58
N VAL A 130 -9.98 8.78 1.55
CA VAL A 130 -9.45 10.13 1.48
C VAL A 130 -10.18 10.85 0.37
N SER A 131 -10.89 11.92 0.70
CA SER A 131 -11.51 12.75 -0.33
C SER A 131 -10.44 13.36 -1.23
N ALA A 132 -10.67 13.36 -2.55
CA ALA A 132 -9.79 14.04 -3.51
C ALA A 132 -9.95 15.57 -3.49
N GLU A 133 -10.86 16.12 -2.69
CA GLU A 133 -10.96 17.57 -2.44
C GLU A 133 -9.80 18.03 -1.54
N GLY A 134 -8.56 17.99 -2.07
CA GLY A 134 -7.35 18.40 -1.36
C GLY A 134 -6.06 17.82 -1.95
N ASP A 135 -4.93 18.05 -1.27
CA ASP A 135 -3.66 17.40 -1.61
C ASP A 135 -3.68 15.92 -1.17
N ALA A 136 -4.31 15.10 -2.01
CA ALA A 136 -4.48 13.68 -1.75
C ALA A 136 -3.14 12.94 -1.64
N ALA A 137 -2.07 13.42 -2.30
CA ALA A 137 -0.76 12.81 -2.19
C ALA A 137 -0.20 12.92 -0.77
N SER A 138 -0.30 14.10 -0.17
CA SER A 138 0.09 14.32 1.23
C SER A 138 -0.77 13.48 2.19
N ALA A 139 -2.08 13.43 1.99
CA ALA A 139 -2.97 12.64 2.84
C ALA A 139 -2.66 11.13 2.77
N VAL A 140 -2.43 10.59 1.57
CA VAL A 140 -2.04 9.18 1.38
C VAL A 140 -0.71 8.89 2.07
N VAL A 141 0.30 9.76 1.92
CA VAL A 141 1.58 9.61 2.63
C VAL A 141 1.38 9.63 4.15
N ILE A 142 0.55 10.52 4.68
CA ILE A 142 0.30 10.56 6.13
C ILE A 142 -0.29 9.23 6.63
N LEU A 143 -1.21 8.61 5.87
CA LEU A 143 -1.82 7.32 6.21
C LEU A 143 -0.83 6.13 6.13
N THR A 144 0.30 6.27 5.43
CA THR A 144 1.36 5.26 5.48
C THR A 144 2.13 5.27 6.81
N HIS A 145 1.98 6.31 7.64
CA HIS A 145 2.64 6.33 8.95
C HIS A 145 1.86 5.52 10.01
N PRO A 146 2.50 4.53 10.68
CA PRO A 146 1.81 3.66 11.63
C PRO A 146 1.23 4.41 12.84
N SER A 147 1.84 5.51 13.29
CA SER A 147 1.33 6.30 14.43
C SER A 147 0.11 7.16 14.08
N VAL A 148 -0.12 7.48 12.81
CA VAL A 148 -1.26 8.30 12.40
C VAL A 148 -2.52 7.43 12.22
N ARG A 149 -2.34 6.15 11.89
CA ARG A 149 -3.41 5.13 11.81
C ARG A 149 -4.23 4.98 13.10
N LEU A 150 -3.67 5.35 14.25
CA LEU A 150 -4.35 5.29 15.55
C LEU A 150 -5.42 6.38 15.75
N ILE A 151 -5.33 7.51 15.05
CA ILE A 151 -6.22 8.67 15.29
C ILE A 151 -7.54 8.53 14.51
N HIS A 152 -7.57 7.81 13.39
CA HIS A 152 -8.80 7.59 12.61
C HIS A 152 -9.67 6.41 13.10
N ARG A 153 -9.23 5.65 14.12
CA ARG A 153 -10.00 4.55 14.73
C ARG A 153 -11.20 5.02 15.57
N SER A 154 -11.48 6.32 15.67
CA SER A 154 -12.43 6.87 16.65
C SER A 154 -13.74 7.43 16.09
N LYS A 155 -14.11 7.16 14.83
CA LYS A 155 -15.50 7.41 14.40
C LYS A 155 -16.07 6.20 13.68
N PRO A 156 -16.99 5.44 14.30
CA PRO A 156 -17.86 4.58 13.52
C PRO A 156 -18.62 5.46 12.51
N PHE A 157 -18.65 5.02 11.27
CA PHE A 157 -19.55 5.55 10.26
C PHE A 157 -20.96 5.07 10.65
N ASP A 158 -21.66 5.86 11.46
CA ASP A 158 -23.07 5.65 11.74
C ASP A 158 -23.83 6.07 10.48
N GLY A 159 -24.21 5.08 9.68
CA GLY A 159 -25.14 5.27 8.57
C GLY A 159 -26.55 5.50 9.13
N GLU A 160 -27.05 6.72 8.96
CA GLU A 160 -28.49 6.99 8.85
C GLU A 160 -28.96 6.79 7.40
#